data_AF-A0A972DEM9-F1
#
_entry.id   AF-A0A972DEM9-F1
#
_cell.length_a   1.000
_cell.length_b   1.000
_cell.length_c   1.000
_cell.angle_alpha   90.00
_cell.angle_beta   90.00
_cell.angle_gamma   90.00
#
_symmetry.space_group_name_H-M   'P 1'
#
loop_
_entity.id
_entity.type
_entity.pdbx_description
1 polymer ?
#
loop_
_entity_poly.entity_id
_entity_poly.type
_entity_poly.pdbx_seq_one_letter_code
_entity_poly.pdbx_strand_id
1 'polypeptide(L)'
;MIVHNKGENLESQFATVIESYENDSAVLNAEALPIACEDGSDPGYLAKAVKVTMKNGRIDYILNAIDQRTYVVDNGKMKFKGFLAVISEKDGRVCYKYANDLSYLKFKDQELVKGDLFVTGIVIDFTKESSLDNRIIVKLDTDVCPSKLTHAYTDIATDKIRNGCYKILSAQKNRDGLYELNIGDITLIRALVNKGQEEKYVYNIAEGAKIRIPLAKEE
;
A
#
# COMPACT_ATOMS: atom_id res chain seq x y z
N MET A 1 14.88 14.83 -24.49
CA MET A 1 13.72 15.39 -25.21
C MET A 1 12.48 15.11 -24.36
N ILE A 2 11.96 16.10 -23.65
CA ILE A 2 10.71 15.95 -22.89
C ILE A 2 9.58 16.32 -23.85
N VAL A 3 8.84 15.32 -24.32
CA VAL A 3 7.65 15.54 -25.16
C VAL A 3 6.53 16.01 -24.24
N HIS A 4 6.01 17.21 -24.48
CA HIS A 4 4.81 17.68 -23.79
C HIS A 4 3.59 17.13 -24.54
N ASN A 5 2.79 16.31 -23.88
CA ASN A 5 1.46 15.98 -24.39
C ASN A 5 0.62 17.27 -24.42
N LYS A 6 -0.02 17.57 -25.56
CA LYS A 6 -0.95 18.69 -25.73
C LYS A 6 -2.34 18.12 -25.98
N GLY A 7 -3.33 18.53 -25.18
CA GLY A 7 -4.72 18.10 -25.27
C GLY A 7 -5.50 18.39 -23.99
N GLU A 8 -6.82 18.25 -24.03
CA GLU A 8 -7.68 18.21 -22.84
C GLU A 8 -7.78 16.76 -22.34
N ASN A 9 -7.94 16.54 -21.02
CA ASN A 9 -8.01 15.22 -20.39
C ASN A 9 -6.78 14.32 -20.60
N LEU A 10 -5.58 14.89 -20.44
CA LEU A 10 -4.34 14.13 -20.51
C LEU A 10 -4.14 13.28 -19.25
N GLU A 11 -4.17 11.98 -19.43
CA GLU A 11 -3.82 10.99 -18.41
C GLU A 11 -2.49 10.35 -18.78
N SER A 12 -1.61 10.14 -17.81
CA SER A 12 -0.30 9.52 -18.05
C SER A 12 0.17 8.75 -16.84
N GLN A 13 0.72 7.58 -17.09
CA GLN A 13 1.36 6.75 -16.08
C GLN A 13 2.70 6.27 -16.62
N PHE A 14 3.76 6.55 -15.87
CA PHE A 14 5.12 6.16 -16.21
C PHE A 14 5.55 5.00 -15.31
N ALA A 15 6.16 3.99 -15.92
CA ALA A 15 6.80 2.89 -15.21
C ALA A 15 8.21 2.71 -15.76
N THR A 16 9.18 2.61 -14.86
CA THR A 16 10.60 2.48 -15.21
C THR A 16 11.18 1.32 -14.42
N VAL A 17 11.93 0.46 -15.10
CA VAL A 17 12.76 -0.57 -14.46
C VAL A 17 14.17 -0.01 -14.37
N ILE A 18 14.68 0.13 -13.16
CA ILE A 18 16.05 0.60 -12.89
C ILE A 18 16.83 -0.59 -12.35
N GLU A 19 17.90 -0.94 -13.04
CA GLU A 19 18.80 -2.03 -12.67
C GLU A 19 20.20 -1.47 -12.40
N SER A 20 20.80 -1.85 -11.27
CA SER A 20 22.22 -1.66 -11.04
C SER A 20 22.98 -2.90 -11.50
N TYR A 21 23.97 -2.72 -12.37
CA TYR A 21 24.84 -3.79 -12.88
C TYR A 21 26.28 -3.27 -13.04
N GLU A 22 27.26 -4.18 -12.98
CA GLU A 22 28.68 -3.84 -13.14
C GLU A 22 29.14 -3.94 -14.60
N ASN A 23 28.90 -5.10 -15.24
CA ASN A 23 29.33 -5.37 -16.61
C ASN A 23 28.13 -5.40 -17.57
N ASP A 24 27.25 -6.38 -17.38
CA ASP A 24 26.09 -6.62 -18.24
C ASP A 24 24.80 -6.61 -17.43
N SER A 25 23.76 -6.02 -18.01
CA SER A 25 22.39 -6.10 -17.50
C SER A 25 21.93 -7.57 -17.42
N ALA A 26 21.29 -7.95 -16.32
CA ALA A 26 20.60 -9.25 -16.18
C ALA A 26 19.18 -9.20 -16.75
N VAL A 27 18.62 -8.01 -16.94
CA VAL A 27 17.35 -7.79 -17.64
C VAL A 27 17.54 -8.03 -19.14
N LEU A 28 16.72 -8.92 -19.69
CA LEU A 28 16.65 -9.15 -21.14
C LEU A 28 15.66 -8.20 -21.82
N ASN A 29 14.48 -8.02 -21.21
CA ASN A 29 13.43 -7.15 -21.73
C ASN A 29 12.51 -6.67 -20.60
N ALA A 30 11.97 -5.47 -20.74
CA ALA A 30 10.88 -4.96 -19.90
C ALA A 30 9.79 -4.39 -20.79
N GLU A 31 8.56 -4.87 -20.62
CA GLU A 31 7.42 -4.51 -21.46
C GLU A 31 6.17 -4.25 -20.61
N ALA A 32 5.35 -3.29 -21.03
CA ALA A 32 4.03 -3.09 -20.46
C ALA A 32 3.10 -4.21 -20.94
N LEU A 33 2.29 -4.76 -20.04
CA LEU A 33 1.26 -5.73 -20.39
C LEU A 33 -0.09 -5.03 -20.61
N PRO A 34 -0.94 -5.57 -21.50
CA PRO A 34 -2.29 -5.05 -21.65
C PRO A 34 -3.08 -5.27 -20.35
N ILE A 35 -3.86 -4.25 -19.97
CA ILE A 35 -4.68 -4.22 -18.78
C ILE A 35 -6.08 -3.71 -19.16
N ALA A 36 -7.11 -4.27 -18.55
CA ALA A 36 -8.50 -3.84 -18.69
C ALA A 36 -9.20 -3.92 -17.35
N CYS A 37 -10.23 -3.08 -17.13
CA CYS A 37 -11.13 -3.26 -16.00
C CYS A 37 -12.06 -4.45 -16.27
N GLU A 38 -12.37 -5.23 -15.24
CA GLU A 38 -13.29 -6.35 -15.34
C GLU A 38 -14.72 -5.92 -15.72
N ASP A 39 -15.14 -4.72 -15.32
CA ASP A 39 -16.45 -4.14 -15.64
C ASP A 39 -16.53 -3.53 -17.05
N GLY A 40 -15.44 -3.59 -17.83
CA GLY A 40 -15.35 -3.03 -19.17
C GLY A 40 -15.08 -1.52 -19.22
N SER A 41 -14.93 -0.84 -18.07
CA SER A 41 -14.51 0.57 -18.04
C SER A 41 -13.05 0.74 -18.48
N ASP A 42 -12.70 1.94 -18.95
CA ASP A 42 -11.31 2.26 -19.31
C ASP A 42 -10.43 2.27 -18.05
N PRO A 43 -9.33 1.49 -17.99
CA PRO A 43 -8.40 1.56 -16.88
C PRO A 43 -7.73 2.93 -16.73
N GLY A 44 -7.57 3.71 -17.81
CA GLY A 44 -6.89 5.00 -17.78
C GLY A 44 -5.47 4.91 -17.20
N TYR A 45 -5.06 5.89 -16.41
CA TYR A 45 -3.78 5.91 -15.69
C TYR A 45 -3.78 5.18 -14.34
N LEU A 46 -4.91 4.59 -13.94
CA LEU A 46 -5.12 4.11 -12.58
C LEU A 46 -4.46 2.76 -12.31
N ALA A 47 -4.02 2.03 -13.34
CA ALA A 47 -3.32 0.76 -13.17
C ALA A 47 -2.28 0.47 -14.26
N LYS A 48 -1.19 -0.19 -13.87
CA LYS A 48 -0.12 -0.67 -14.75
C LYS A 48 0.22 -2.11 -14.47
N ALA A 49 0.57 -2.83 -15.54
CA ALA A 49 1.25 -4.11 -15.45
C ALA A 49 2.54 -4.07 -16.27
N VAL A 50 3.63 -4.58 -15.69
CA VAL A 50 4.94 -4.68 -16.35
C VAL A 50 5.43 -6.12 -16.24
N LYS A 51 5.96 -6.64 -17.35
CA LYS A 51 6.66 -7.92 -17.40
C LYS A 51 8.14 -7.66 -17.64
N VAL A 52 8.98 -8.21 -16.79
CA VAL A 52 10.44 -8.14 -16.89
C VAL A 52 10.96 -9.55 -17.12
N THR A 53 11.58 -9.77 -18.28
CA THR A 53 12.21 -11.05 -18.60
C THR A 53 13.69 -10.94 -18.27
N MET A 54 14.20 -11.87 -17.46
CA MET A 54 15.60 -11.95 -17.07
C MET A 54 16.35 -12.92 -17.99
N LYS A 55 17.66 -12.68 -18.21
CA LYS A 55 18.52 -13.56 -19.03
C LYS A 55 18.61 -15.00 -18.52
N ASN A 56 18.36 -15.22 -17.23
CA ASN A 56 18.41 -16.54 -16.60
C ASN A 56 17.08 -17.33 -16.70
N GLY A 57 16.10 -16.82 -17.45
CA GLY A 57 14.78 -17.44 -17.63
C GLY A 57 13.73 -17.09 -16.58
N ARG A 58 14.08 -16.33 -15.53
CA ARG A 58 13.09 -15.76 -14.60
C ARG A 58 12.26 -14.68 -15.29
N ILE A 59 10.97 -14.63 -15.01
CA ILE A 59 10.06 -13.59 -15.47
C ILE A 59 9.40 -12.97 -14.25
N ASP A 60 9.55 -11.66 -14.10
CA ASP A 60 8.94 -10.88 -13.01
C ASP A 60 7.73 -10.12 -13.56
N TYR A 61 6.58 -10.25 -12.90
CA TYR A 61 5.34 -9.54 -13.20
C TYR A 61 5.06 -8.55 -12.08
N ILE A 62 4.98 -7.26 -12.41
CA ILE A 62 4.69 -6.18 -11.46
C ILE A 62 3.33 -5.60 -11.82
N LEU A 63 2.38 -5.67 -10.89
CA LEU A 63 1.01 -5.17 -11.05
C LEU A 63 0.79 -4.06 -10.03
N ASN A 64 0.29 -2.91 -10.47
CA ASN A 64 -0.05 -1.80 -9.60
C ASN A 64 -1.39 -1.18 -9.99
N ALA A 65 -2.18 -0.80 -8.98
CA ALA A 65 -3.32 0.09 -9.15
C ALA A 65 -3.38 1.11 -8.00
N ILE A 66 -3.98 2.27 -8.25
CA ILE A 66 -4.17 3.34 -7.26
C ILE A 66 -5.65 3.55 -6.89
N ASP A 67 -6.50 2.59 -7.24
CA ASP A 67 -7.91 2.55 -6.89
C ASP A 67 -8.33 1.14 -6.43
N GLN A 68 -9.64 0.93 -6.30
CA GLN A 68 -10.22 -0.32 -5.81
C GLN A 68 -10.97 -1.09 -6.91
N ARG A 69 -10.69 -0.82 -8.19
CA ARG A 69 -11.26 -1.58 -9.30
C ARG A 69 -10.57 -2.94 -9.44
N THR A 70 -11.26 -3.87 -10.09
CA THR A 70 -10.70 -5.18 -10.42
C THR A 70 -10.16 -5.14 -11.84
N TYR A 71 -8.90 -5.53 -12.02
CA TYR A 71 -8.21 -5.49 -13.29
C TYR A 71 -7.89 -6.89 -13.80
N VAL A 72 -8.00 -7.05 -15.12
CA VAL A 72 -7.60 -8.24 -15.88
C VAL A 72 -6.38 -7.88 -16.72
N VAL A 73 -5.35 -8.72 -16.67
CA VAL A 73 -4.02 -8.43 -17.26
C VAL A 73 -3.60 -9.59 -18.17
N ASP A 74 -2.91 -9.25 -19.26
CA ASP A 74 -2.37 -10.20 -20.25
C ASP A 74 -3.42 -11.20 -20.75
N ASN A 75 -4.53 -10.67 -21.29
CA ASN A 75 -5.62 -11.43 -21.87
C ASN A 75 -6.23 -12.47 -20.91
N GLY A 76 -6.36 -12.13 -19.63
CA GLY A 76 -6.99 -12.99 -18.63
C GLY A 76 -6.04 -13.91 -17.86
N LYS A 77 -4.74 -13.89 -18.16
CA LYS A 77 -3.76 -14.68 -17.40
C LYS A 77 -3.57 -14.19 -15.98
N MET A 78 -3.89 -12.93 -15.69
CA MET A 78 -3.78 -12.35 -14.37
C MET A 78 -5.03 -11.56 -14.04
N LYS A 79 -5.43 -11.57 -12.78
CA LYS A 79 -6.52 -10.75 -12.26
C LYS A 79 -6.17 -10.26 -10.86
N PHE A 80 -6.31 -8.97 -10.59
CA PHE A 80 -5.99 -8.41 -9.28
C PHE A 80 -6.90 -7.25 -8.88
N LYS A 81 -6.97 -7.01 -7.57
CA LYS A 81 -7.64 -5.85 -6.97
C LYS A 81 -6.83 -5.38 -5.77
N GLY A 82 -6.48 -4.09 -5.76
CA GLY A 82 -5.67 -3.45 -4.72
C GLY A 82 -4.35 -2.91 -5.26
N PHE A 83 -3.42 -2.59 -4.35
CA PHE A 83 -2.32 -1.68 -4.66
C PHE A 83 -1.15 -2.27 -5.44
N LEU A 84 -0.50 -3.34 -4.94
CA LEU A 84 0.77 -3.81 -5.51
C LEU A 84 0.93 -5.33 -5.41
N ALA A 85 1.33 -5.95 -6.51
CA ALA A 85 1.79 -7.33 -6.57
C ALA A 85 3.09 -7.45 -7.37
N VAL A 86 3.99 -8.31 -6.91
CA VAL A 86 5.15 -8.80 -7.66
C VAL A 86 5.09 -10.31 -7.68
N ILE A 87 5.22 -10.93 -8.85
CA ILE A 87 5.24 -12.38 -9.01
C ILE A 87 6.46 -12.73 -9.86
N SER A 88 7.36 -13.55 -9.34
CA SER A 88 8.43 -14.12 -10.14
C SER A 88 8.11 -15.56 -10.52
N GLU A 89 8.23 -15.85 -11.80
CA GLU A 89 8.10 -17.19 -12.36
C GLU A 89 9.44 -17.64 -12.93
N LYS A 90 9.79 -18.91 -12.71
CA LYS A 90 10.90 -19.58 -13.39
C LYS A 90 10.50 -21.01 -13.72
N ASP A 91 10.82 -21.46 -14.94
CA ASP A 91 10.52 -22.81 -15.44
C ASP A 91 9.03 -23.20 -15.27
N GLY A 92 8.13 -22.24 -15.50
CA GLY A 92 6.68 -22.46 -15.39
C GLY A 92 6.12 -22.44 -13.96
N ARG A 93 6.93 -22.11 -12.95
CA ARG A 93 6.56 -22.15 -11.53
C ARG A 93 6.79 -20.80 -10.85
N VAL A 94 5.82 -20.38 -10.05
CA VAL A 94 5.99 -19.22 -9.17
C VAL A 94 7.08 -19.55 -8.15
N CYS A 95 8.16 -18.75 -8.15
CA CYS A 95 9.29 -18.91 -7.25
C CYS A 95 9.44 -17.77 -6.24
N TYR A 96 8.67 -16.69 -6.40
CA TYR A 96 8.58 -15.60 -5.45
C TYR A 96 7.26 -14.86 -5.67
N LYS A 97 6.65 -14.38 -4.58
CA LYS A 97 5.54 -13.45 -4.64
C LYS A 97 5.59 -12.44 -3.50
N TYR A 98 5.27 -11.20 -3.83
CA TYR A 98 5.03 -10.13 -2.89
C TYR A 98 3.68 -9.50 -3.21
N ALA A 99 2.87 -9.26 -2.18
CA ALA A 99 1.58 -8.60 -2.29
C ALA A 99 1.44 -7.59 -1.16
N ASN A 100 1.00 -6.38 -1.49
CA ASN A 100 0.75 -5.33 -0.50
C ASN A 100 -0.57 -4.64 -0.81
N ASP A 101 -1.43 -4.53 0.20
CA ASP A 101 -2.74 -3.87 0.10
C ASP A 101 -3.63 -4.45 -1.02
N LEU A 102 -3.60 -5.76 -1.20
CA LEU A 102 -4.45 -6.50 -2.14
C LEU A 102 -5.67 -7.07 -1.44
N SER A 103 -6.79 -7.16 -2.16
CA SER A 103 -7.95 -7.97 -1.77
C SER A 103 -8.08 -9.25 -2.61
N TYR A 104 -7.43 -9.26 -3.79
CA TYR A 104 -7.47 -10.39 -4.71
C TYR A 104 -6.24 -10.42 -5.61
N LEU A 105 -5.69 -11.63 -5.83
CA LEU A 105 -4.67 -11.87 -6.84
C LEU A 105 -4.79 -13.31 -7.38
N LYS A 106 -4.97 -13.41 -8.70
CA LYS A 106 -4.90 -14.64 -9.47
C LYS A 106 -3.81 -14.54 -10.53
N PHE A 107 -3.00 -15.58 -10.63
CA PHE A 107 -1.95 -15.76 -11.63
C PHE A 107 -2.13 -17.11 -12.31
N LYS A 108 -2.42 -17.08 -13.62
CA LYS A 108 -2.84 -18.24 -14.42
C LYS A 108 -4.01 -18.94 -13.72
N ASP A 109 -3.90 -20.23 -13.43
CA ASP A 109 -4.95 -21.00 -12.77
C ASP A 109 -4.85 -21.00 -11.23
N GLN A 110 -3.95 -20.19 -10.65
CA GLN A 110 -3.69 -20.16 -9.21
C GLN A 110 -4.15 -18.85 -8.57
N GLU A 111 -4.97 -18.96 -7.54
CA GLU A 111 -5.31 -17.82 -6.66
C GLU A 111 -4.23 -17.68 -5.59
N LEU A 112 -3.40 -16.63 -5.72
CA LEU A 112 -2.26 -16.37 -4.85
C LEU A 112 -2.63 -15.59 -3.59
N VAL A 113 -3.66 -14.74 -3.67
CA VAL A 113 -4.22 -13.99 -2.54
C VAL A 113 -5.74 -14.14 -2.55
N LYS A 114 -6.28 -14.59 -1.41
CA LYS A 114 -7.72 -14.63 -1.13
C LYS A 114 -7.98 -13.85 0.16
N GLY A 115 -8.65 -12.72 0.06
CA GLY A 115 -8.99 -11.86 1.19
C GLY A 115 -8.10 -10.63 1.30
N ASP A 116 -8.48 -9.76 2.23
CA ASP A 116 -7.91 -8.42 2.38
C ASP A 116 -6.55 -8.47 3.08
N LEU A 117 -5.52 -8.00 2.39
CA LEU A 117 -4.21 -7.65 2.93
C LEU A 117 -4.22 -6.21 3.44
N PHE A 118 -5.24 -5.89 4.23
CA PHE A 118 -5.36 -4.65 4.97
C PHE A 118 -6.37 -4.84 6.09
N VAL A 119 -6.34 -3.94 7.07
CA VAL A 119 -7.41 -3.80 8.05
C VAL A 119 -7.91 -2.37 8.06
N THR A 120 -9.18 -2.20 8.39
CA THR A 120 -9.81 -0.88 8.56
C THR A 120 -10.29 -0.71 9.99
N GLY A 121 -10.58 0.54 10.36
CA GLY A 121 -11.16 0.84 11.65
C GLY A 121 -11.29 2.34 11.89
N ILE A 122 -11.35 2.69 13.17
CA ILE A 122 -11.42 4.07 13.65
C ILE A 122 -10.40 4.34 14.76
N VAL A 123 -9.89 5.57 14.79
CA VAL A 123 -9.10 6.09 15.92
C VAL A 123 -10.02 6.32 17.10
N ILE A 124 -9.65 5.80 18.27
CA ILE A 124 -10.40 5.94 19.53
C ILE A 124 -9.75 6.99 20.42
N ASP A 125 -8.44 6.95 20.55
CA ASP A 125 -7.65 7.91 21.34
C ASP A 125 -6.19 7.88 20.87
N PHE A 126 -5.39 8.82 21.33
CA PHE A 126 -3.96 8.89 21.03
C PHE A 126 -3.22 9.80 22.01
N THR A 127 -1.90 9.71 22.04
CA THR A 127 -1.04 10.55 22.89
C THR A 127 -1.21 12.03 22.55
N LYS A 128 -1.62 12.84 23.54
CA LYS A 128 -1.98 14.26 23.37
C LYS A 128 -0.90 15.21 23.89
N GLU A 129 -0.03 14.68 24.74
CA GLU A 129 1.09 15.36 25.36
C GLU A 129 2.40 15.13 24.59
N SER A 130 3.41 15.94 24.89
CA SER A 130 4.77 15.71 24.38
C SER A 130 5.35 14.45 25.03
N SER A 131 5.59 13.41 24.22
CA SER A 131 6.11 12.11 24.67
C SER A 131 7.13 11.56 23.68
N LEU A 132 8.06 10.73 24.17
CA LEU A 132 8.95 9.89 23.35
C LEU A 132 8.35 8.50 23.07
N ASP A 133 7.24 8.15 23.73
CA ASP A 133 6.46 6.94 23.50
C ASP A 133 5.04 7.36 23.15
N ASN A 134 4.80 7.60 21.86
CA ASN A 134 3.50 8.00 21.31
C ASN A 134 2.75 6.77 20.83
N ARG A 135 1.44 6.78 21.07
CA ARG A 135 0.54 5.66 20.77
C ARG A 135 -0.74 6.15 20.11
N ILE A 136 -1.31 5.28 19.28
CA ILE A 136 -2.63 5.45 18.67
C ILE A 136 -3.48 4.26 19.11
N ILE A 137 -4.59 4.54 19.79
CA ILE A 137 -5.59 3.54 20.16
C ILE A 137 -6.62 3.47 19.05
N VAL A 138 -6.87 2.29 18.51
CA VAL A 138 -7.82 2.08 17.41
C VAL A 138 -8.77 0.93 17.71
N LYS A 139 -9.97 1.02 17.15
CA LYS A 139 -10.90 -0.10 17.04
C LYS A 139 -10.89 -0.57 15.59
N LEU A 140 -10.42 -1.78 15.36
CA LEU A 140 -10.39 -2.39 14.04
C LEU A 140 -11.71 -3.11 13.74
N ASP A 141 -12.11 -3.09 12.47
CA ASP A 141 -13.35 -3.73 12.00
C ASP A 141 -13.23 -5.26 11.94
N THR A 142 -11.99 -5.76 11.80
CA THR A 142 -11.67 -7.18 11.72
C THR A 142 -10.65 -7.54 12.78
N ASP A 143 -10.79 -8.73 13.36
CA ASP A 143 -9.81 -9.24 14.30
C ASP A 143 -8.53 -9.68 13.58
N VAL A 144 -7.38 -9.22 14.08
CA VAL A 144 -6.08 -9.46 13.47
C VAL A 144 -5.04 -9.72 14.56
N CYS A 145 -4.13 -10.67 14.32
CA CYS A 145 -3.03 -10.87 15.25
C CYS A 145 -2.16 -9.59 15.32
N PRO A 146 -1.93 -8.99 16.50
CA PRO A 146 -1.19 -7.73 16.61
C PRO A 146 0.22 -7.77 16.00
N SER A 147 0.88 -8.93 16.00
CA SER A 147 2.19 -9.09 15.37
C SER A 147 2.17 -8.82 13.86
N LYS A 148 1.02 -9.00 13.17
CA LYS A 148 0.87 -8.65 11.75
C LYS A 148 0.83 -7.14 11.49
N LEU A 149 0.51 -6.34 12.50
CA LEU A 149 0.48 -4.87 12.40
C LEU A 149 1.86 -4.27 12.65
N THR A 150 2.77 -5.02 13.28
CA THR A 150 4.12 -4.55 13.58
C THR A 150 4.88 -4.31 12.27
N HIS A 151 5.53 -3.15 12.19
CA HIS A 151 6.21 -2.59 11.01
C HIS A 151 5.32 -2.20 9.82
N ALA A 152 4.01 -2.43 9.90
CA ALA A 152 3.07 -1.84 8.95
C ALA A 152 2.96 -0.32 9.17
N TYR A 153 2.31 0.34 8.23
CA TYR A 153 2.06 1.78 8.28
C TYR A 153 0.57 2.05 8.38
N THR A 154 0.20 3.06 9.14
CA THR A 154 -1.17 3.56 9.16
C THR A 154 -1.45 4.40 7.90
N ASP A 155 -2.70 4.49 7.52
CA ASP A 155 -3.25 5.51 6.63
C ASP A 155 -4.51 6.06 7.32
N ILE A 156 -4.30 7.12 8.10
CA ILE A 156 -5.34 7.78 8.89
C ILE A 156 -5.87 8.99 8.12
N ALA A 157 -7.19 9.12 8.07
CA ALA A 157 -7.83 10.30 7.49
C ALA A 157 -7.46 11.57 8.29
N THR A 158 -6.87 12.55 7.60
CA THR A 158 -6.51 13.86 8.16
C THR A 158 -7.17 14.98 7.37
N ASP A 159 -6.94 16.22 7.79
CA ASP A 159 -7.28 17.43 7.01
C ASP A 159 -6.36 17.69 5.81
N LYS A 160 -5.48 16.72 5.47
CA LYS A 160 -4.53 16.74 4.35
C LYS A 160 -3.40 17.77 4.47
N ILE A 161 -3.23 18.44 5.61
CA ILE A 161 -2.07 19.32 5.85
C ILE A 161 -0.80 18.47 6.06
N ARG A 162 -0.92 17.32 6.75
CA ARG A 162 0.11 16.27 6.77
C ARG A 162 -0.56 14.91 6.57
N ASN A 163 0.22 13.93 6.11
CA ASN A 163 -0.26 12.56 5.96
C ASN A 163 -0.53 11.93 7.34
N GLY A 164 -1.44 10.95 7.39
CA GLY A 164 -1.69 10.12 8.56
C GLY A 164 -0.86 8.83 8.55
N CYS A 165 0.36 8.89 8.00
CA CYS A 165 1.22 7.73 7.78
C CYS A 165 2.26 7.58 8.88
N TYR A 166 2.03 6.63 9.77
CA TYR A 166 2.89 6.35 10.92
C TYR A 166 3.32 4.89 10.90
N LYS A 167 4.62 4.65 11.10
CA LYS A 167 5.14 3.29 11.25
C LYS A 167 4.71 2.75 12.61
N ILE A 168 4.11 1.56 12.61
CA ILE A 168 3.76 0.85 13.82
C ILE A 168 5.01 0.09 14.29
N LEU A 169 5.62 0.52 15.39
CA LEU A 169 6.80 -0.14 15.96
C LEU A 169 6.44 -1.42 16.71
N SER A 170 5.26 -1.44 17.33
CA SER A 170 4.64 -2.62 17.92
C SER A 170 3.14 -2.40 18.04
N ALA A 171 2.39 -3.49 18.15
CA ALA A 171 0.96 -3.43 18.42
C ALA A 171 0.56 -4.43 19.50
N GLN A 172 -0.40 -4.05 20.34
CA GLN A 172 -1.00 -4.94 21.32
C GLN A 172 -2.52 -4.79 21.33
N LYS A 173 -3.22 -5.88 21.63
CA LYS A 173 -4.67 -5.90 21.76
C LYS A 173 -5.03 -5.99 23.24
N ASN A 174 -5.82 -5.05 23.73
CA ASN A 174 -6.25 -5.03 25.13
C ASN A 174 -7.47 -5.95 25.36
N ARG A 175 -7.92 -6.05 26.61
CA ARG A 175 -9.06 -6.91 27.00
C ARG A 175 -10.39 -6.47 26.40
N ASP A 176 -10.53 -5.19 26.06
CA ASP A 176 -11.74 -4.60 25.45
C ASP A 176 -11.74 -4.75 23.91
N GLY A 177 -10.70 -5.39 23.36
CA GLY A 177 -10.55 -5.61 21.93
C GLY A 177 -10.03 -4.40 21.14
N LEU A 178 -9.59 -3.34 21.82
CA LEU A 178 -8.91 -2.21 21.21
C LEU A 178 -7.45 -2.55 20.95
N TYR A 179 -6.93 -1.97 19.88
CA TYR A 179 -5.54 -2.11 19.48
C TYR A 179 -4.80 -0.84 19.87
N GLU A 180 -3.68 -1.00 20.55
CA GLU A 180 -2.74 0.07 20.80
C GLU A 180 -1.56 -0.07 19.85
N LEU A 181 -1.34 0.94 19.02
CA LEU A 181 -0.28 1.02 18.03
C LEU A 181 0.80 1.95 18.57
N ASN A 182 2.00 1.42 18.86
CA ASN A 182 3.15 2.22 19.25
C ASN A 182 3.79 2.83 17.99
N ILE A 183 3.97 4.16 17.96
CA ILE A 183 4.60 4.90 16.86
C ILE A 183 5.91 5.59 17.28
N GLY A 184 6.42 5.30 18.47
CA GLY A 184 7.70 5.78 19.00
C GLY A 184 7.70 7.27 19.31
N ASP A 185 8.77 7.95 18.91
CA ASP A 185 9.01 9.36 19.17
C ASP A 185 8.32 10.31 18.18
N ILE A 186 7.51 9.77 17.26
CA ILE A 186 6.74 10.57 16.31
C ILE A 186 5.54 11.22 16.99
N THR A 187 5.60 12.53 17.17
CA THR A 187 4.50 13.30 17.76
C THR A 187 3.29 13.43 16.83
N LEU A 188 2.11 13.42 17.43
CA LEU A 188 0.83 13.71 16.78
C LEU A 188 0.43 15.19 16.88
N ILE A 189 1.22 15.99 17.60
CA ILE A 189 1.04 17.43 17.75
C ILE A 189 1.63 18.14 16.52
N ARG A 190 0.84 19.01 15.91
CA ARG A 190 1.25 19.87 14.79
C ARG A 190 1.68 21.25 15.23
N ALA A 191 0.99 21.82 16.21
CA ALA A 191 1.21 23.18 16.68
C ALA A 191 0.63 23.39 18.08
N LEU A 192 1.06 24.47 18.73
CA LEU A 192 0.39 25.05 19.88
C LEU A 192 -0.77 25.94 19.41
N VAL A 193 -1.90 25.89 20.12
CA VAL A 193 -2.98 26.85 19.97
C VAL A 193 -2.52 28.16 20.61
N ASN A 194 -2.27 29.16 19.78
CA ASN A 194 -1.67 30.43 20.21
C ASN A 194 -2.70 31.29 20.96
N LYS A 195 -2.62 31.38 22.30
CA LYS A 195 -2.89 32.57 23.17
C LYS A 195 -3.05 32.17 24.65
N GLY A 196 -1.97 32.35 25.43
CA GLY A 196 -2.01 32.82 26.83
C GLY A 196 -2.70 31.99 27.92
N GLN A 197 -3.38 30.89 27.63
CA GLN A 197 -4.00 30.01 28.63
C GLN A 197 -3.92 28.55 28.19
N GLU A 198 -3.35 27.70 29.06
CA GLU A 198 -3.24 26.23 29.05
C GLU A 198 -2.86 25.57 27.71
N GLU A 199 -1.90 24.63 27.76
CA GLU A 199 -1.33 23.93 26.60
C GLU A 199 -2.40 23.19 25.78
N LYS A 200 -3.05 23.91 24.86
CA LYS A 200 -3.92 23.33 23.84
C LYS A 200 -3.09 23.07 22.59
N TYR A 201 -3.07 21.82 22.14
CA TYR A 201 -2.37 21.42 20.92
C TYR A 201 -3.34 21.30 19.74
N VAL A 202 -2.84 21.55 18.54
CA VAL A 202 -3.47 21.17 17.28
C VAL A 202 -2.90 19.82 16.87
N TYR A 203 -3.73 18.78 16.77
CA TYR A 203 -3.29 17.43 16.42
C TYR A 203 -3.37 17.14 14.93
N ASN A 204 -2.55 16.20 14.44
CA ASN A 204 -2.57 15.76 13.04
C ASN A 204 -3.70 14.77 12.75
N ILE A 205 -4.08 14.00 13.75
CA ILE A 205 -5.19 13.05 13.69
C ILE A 205 -6.28 13.48 14.67
N ALA A 206 -7.47 12.90 14.51
CA ALA A 206 -8.60 13.12 15.39
C ALA A 206 -9.21 11.79 15.82
N GLU A 207 -9.82 11.78 17.01
CA GLU A 207 -10.70 10.68 17.41
C GLU A 207 -11.85 10.56 16.41
N GLY A 208 -12.27 9.32 16.13
CA GLY A 208 -13.26 9.01 15.10
C GLY A 208 -12.73 9.06 13.66
N ALA A 209 -11.47 9.46 13.43
CA ALA A 209 -10.87 9.40 12.10
C ALA A 209 -10.81 7.94 11.62
N LYS A 210 -11.13 7.73 10.34
CA LYS A 210 -10.98 6.42 9.70
C LYS A 210 -9.50 6.09 9.57
N ILE A 211 -9.17 4.83 9.78
CA ILE A 211 -7.84 4.27 9.58
C ILE A 211 -7.90 3.07 8.64
N ARG A 212 -6.93 2.97 7.74
CA ARG A 212 -6.56 1.77 7.00
C ARG A 212 -5.13 1.40 7.36
N ILE A 213 -4.83 0.12 7.51
CA ILE A 213 -3.46 -0.38 7.67
C ILE A 213 -3.22 -1.38 6.55
N PRO A 214 -2.53 -0.97 5.46
CA PRO A 214 -2.04 -1.87 4.43
C PRO A 214 -1.14 -2.95 5.04
N LEU A 215 -1.32 -4.19 4.62
CA LEU A 215 -0.50 -5.32 5.03
C LEU A 215 0.22 -5.91 3.82
N ALA A 216 1.44 -6.40 4.07
CA ALA A 216 2.23 -7.10 3.08
C ALA A 216 2.23 -8.61 3.34
N LYS A 217 2.37 -9.36 2.26
CA LYS A 217 2.59 -10.81 2.27
C LYS A 217 3.69 -11.14 1.28
N GLU A 218 4.72 -11.83 1.74
CA GLU A 218 5.88 -12.23 0.95
C GLU A 218 6.16 -13.72 1.17
N GLU A 219 6.32 -14.47 0.07
CA GLU A 219 6.57 -15.92 0.05
C GLU A 219 7.45 -16.33 -1.14
#